data_AF-A0A453CTH1-F1
#
_entry.id   AF-A0A453CTH1-F1
#
_cell.length_a   1.000
_cell.length_b   1.000
_cell.length_c   1.000
_cell.angle_alpha   90.00
_cell.angle_beta   90.00
_cell.angle_gamma   90.00
#
_symmetry.space_group_name_H-M   'P 1'
#
loop_
_entity.id
_entity.type
_entity.pdbx_description
1 polymer ?
#
loop_
_entity_poly.entity_id
_entity_poly.type
_entity_poly.pdbx_seq_one_letter_code
_entity_poly.pdbx_strand_id
1 'polypeptide(L)'
;MKWLLMIIIKDLKLGISEKSIFHEFHPDAEDLFNVTCDLKRVCEKLNDRSQRHKRQDIEVGKAVRPQLAMRVGNASSAWKKLHGKPVVAECKFDGDRIQIHKNGEEIHFFSRTFLDHSEYTSGMSKFIKENILVDRCILDGEMLVWDTALNRFAEFGSNQEIAKAASEGLE
;
A
#
# COMPACT_ATOMS: atom_id res chain seq x y z
N MET A 1 -6.93 -25.92 -22.20
CA MET A 1 -7.39 -25.93 -20.78
C MET A 1 -6.32 -25.60 -19.75
N LYS A 2 -5.05 -25.99 -19.91
CA LYS A 2 -3.96 -25.72 -18.94
C LYS A 2 -3.93 -24.26 -18.43
N TRP A 3 -3.90 -23.29 -19.34
CA TRP A 3 -3.84 -21.86 -19.00
C TRP A 3 -5.05 -21.37 -18.20
N LEU A 4 -6.25 -21.80 -18.57
CA LEU A 4 -7.48 -21.45 -17.85
C LEU A 4 -7.43 -21.97 -16.40
N LEU A 5 -7.00 -23.22 -16.20
CA LEU A 5 -6.83 -23.79 -14.85
C LEU A 5 -5.78 -23.01 -14.03
N MET A 6 -4.67 -22.62 -14.65
CA MET A 6 -3.62 -21.84 -14.00
C MET A 6 -4.10 -20.44 -13.61
N ILE A 7 -4.94 -19.80 -14.42
CA ILE A 7 -5.61 -18.53 -14.08
C ILE A 7 -6.55 -18.72 -12.90
N ILE A 8 -7.39 -19.76 -12.92
CA ILE A 8 -8.36 -20.05 -11.85
C ILE A 8 -7.63 -20.32 -10.51
N ILE A 9 -6.53 -21.07 -10.55
CA ILE A 9 -5.71 -21.39 -9.36
C ILE A 9 -4.82 -20.20 -8.94
N LYS A 10 -4.73 -19.13 -9.76
CA LYS A 10 -3.85 -17.98 -9.55
C LYS A 10 -2.36 -18.35 -9.50
N ASP A 11 -1.96 -19.40 -10.21
CA ASP A 11 -0.59 -19.87 -10.30
C ASP A 11 -0.19 -20.06 -11.77
N LEU A 12 0.22 -18.96 -12.40
CA LEU A 12 0.56 -18.91 -13.82
C LEU A 12 1.94 -19.53 -14.15
N LYS A 13 2.81 -19.76 -13.16
CA LYS A 13 4.17 -20.35 -13.33
C LYS A 13 4.95 -19.83 -14.54
N LEU A 14 4.76 -18.56 -14.91
CA LEU A 14 5.37 -17.97 -16.10
C LEU A 14 6.86 -17.62 -15.90
N GLY A 15 7.31 -17.50 -14.65
CA GLY A 15 8.68 -17.08 -14.34
C GLY A 15 9.01 -15.64 -14.73
N ILE A 16 8.02 -14.86 -15.15
CA ILE A 16 8.16 -13.45 -15.52
C ILE A 16 7.58 -12.55 -14.44
N SER A 17 8.21 -11.40 -14.23
CA SER A 17 7.74 -10.39 -13.30
C SER A 17 6.77 -9.43 -13.98
N GLU A 18 5.90 -8.79 -13.19
CA GLU A 18 5.08 -7.64 -13.62
C GLU A 18 5.93 -6.56 -14.30
N LYS A 19 7.11 -6.25 -13.74
CA LYS A 19 8.05 -5.27 -14.30
C LYS A 19 8.50 -5.62 -15.71
N SER A 20 8.76 -6.91 -15.98
CA SER A 20 9.11 -7.40 -17.31
C SER A 20 7.97 -7.18 -18.31
N ILE A 21 6.73 -7.44 -17.88
CA ILE A 21 5.53 -7.20 -18.70
C ILE A 21 5.36 -5.71 -18.98
N PHE A 22 5.51 -4.85 -17.98
CA PHE A 22 5.44 -3.39 -18.17
C PHE A 22 6.50 -2.88 -19.13
N HIS A 23 7.74 -3.32 -18.98
CA HIS A 23 8.83 -2.89 -19.86
C HIS A 23 8.58 -3.24 -21.33
N GLU A 24 8.02 -4.42 -21.59
CA GLU A 24 7.65 -4.82 -22.95
C GLU A 24 6.39 -4.13 -23.47
N PHE A 25 5.43 -3.84 -22.60
CA PHE A 25 4.22 -3.12 -22.97
C PHE A 25 4.54 -1.68 -23.36
N HIS A 26 5.17 -0.92 -22.46
CA HIS A 26 5.50 0.48 -22.68
C HIS A 26 6.62 0.96 -21.74
N PRO A 27 7.64 1.72 -22.22
CA PRO A 27 8.73 2.21 -21.38
C PRO A 27 8.28 2.99 -20.12
N ASP A 28 7.19 3.74 -20.24
CA ASP A 28 6.62 4.55 -19.14
C ASP A 28 5.60 3.80 -18.24
N ALA A 29 5.30 2.52 -18.52
CA ALA A 29 4.23 1.80 -17.82
C ALA A 29 4.52 1.57 -16.33
N GLU A 30 5.75 1.18 -15.99
CA GLU A 30 6.12 0.95 -14.59
C GLU A 30 5.98 2.23 -13.76
N ASP A 31 6.49 3.35 -14.27
CA ASP A 31 6.43 4.64 -13.58
C ASP A 31 5.00 5.12 -13.39
N LEU A 32 4.15 4.99 -14.42
CA LEU A 32 2.75 5.36 -14.32
C LEU A 32 2.01 4.47 -13.33
N PHE A 33 2.22 3.15 -13.39
CA PHE A 33 1.58 2.22 -12.47
C PHE A 33 2.00 2.47 -11.02
N ASN A 34 3.26 2.80 -10.77
CA ASN A 34 3.76 3.05 -9.41
C ASN A 34 3.05 4.22 -8.70
N VAL A 35 2.53 5.21 -9.45
CA VAL A 35 1.84 6.39 -8.90
C VAL A 35 0.31 6.33 -9.01
N THR A 36 -0.25 5.37 -9.76
CA THR A 36 -1.70 5.23 -9.92
C THR A 36 -2.28 3.92 -9.38
N CYS A 37 -1.47 2.86 -9.33
CA CYS A 37 -1.86 1.48 -9.04
C CYS A 37 -3.07 0.99 -9.87
N ASP A 38 -3.25 1.56 -11.07
CA ASP A 38 -4.39 1.30 -11.95
C ASP A 38 -3.90 0.79 -13.31
N LEU A 39 -4.02 -0.52 -13.52
CA LEU A 39 -3.59 -1.18 -14.75
C LEU A 39 -4.44 -0.76 -15.94
N LYS A 40 -5.75 -0.53 -15.76
CA LYS A 40 -6.63 -0.10 -16.84
C LYS A 40 -6.17 1.26 -17.36
N ARG A 41 -5.91 2.20 -16.46
CA ARG A 41 -5.40 3.53 -16.80
C ARG A 41 -4.05 3.48 -17.50
N VAL A 42 -3.16 2.56 -17.11
CA VAL A 42 -1.88 2.34 -17.79
C VAL A 42 -2.13 1.90 -19.23
N CYS A 43 -2.97 0.88 -19.44
CA CYS A 43 -3.27 0.36 -20.77
C CYS A 43 -3.97 1.38 -21.69
N GLU A 44 -4.91 2.17 -21.14
CA GLU A 44 -5.66 3.17 -21.90
C GLU A 44 -4.79 4.38 -22.27
N LYS A 45 -3.92 4.83 -21.35
CA LYS A 45 -3.09 6.03 -21.55
C LYS A 45 -1.84 5.75 -22.39
N LEU A 46 -1.27 4.56 -22.29
CA LEU A 46 0.01 4.17 -22.93
C LEU A 46 -0.23 3.17 -24.07
N ASN A 47 -1.26 3.41 -24.88
CA ASN A 47 -1.68 2.51 -25.95
C ASN A 47 -0.71 2.53 -27.17
N ASP A 48 0.08 3.58 -27.34
CA ASP A 48 1.11 3.70 -28.37
C ASP A 48 2.51 3.66 -27.75
N ARG A 49 3.22 2.54 -27.93
CA ARG A 49 4.59 2.32 -27.42
C ARG A 49 5.61 3.32 -27.95
N SER A 50 5.36 3.97 -29.09
CA SER A 50 6.29 4.94 -29.69
C SER A 50 6.19 6.33 -29.05
N GLN A 51 5.10 6.62 -28.36
CA GLN A 51 4.85 7.91 -27.74
C GLN A 51 5.36 7.94 -26.29
N ARG A 52 6.15 8.96 -25.94
CA ARG A 52 6.58 9.17 -24.55
C ARG A 52 5.66 10.14 -23.84
N HIS A 53 5.35 9.85 -22.59
CA HIS A 53 4.49 10.67 -21.75
C HIS A 53 5.30 11.36 -20.65
N LYS A 54 4.83 12.55 -20.23
CA LYS A 54 5.41 13.19 -19.04
C LYS A 54 5.13 12.34 -17.81
N ARG A 55 6.13 12.24 -16.93
CA ARG A 55 5.99 11.61 -15.62
C ARG A 55 4.82 12.25 -14.88
N GLN A 56 3.95 11.41 -14.35
CA GLN A 56 2.83 11.85 -13.53
C GLN A 56 3.26 11.81 -12.06
N ASP A 57 2.88 12.83 -11.31
CA ASP A 57 3.12 12.88 -9.88
C ASP A 57 2.04 12.13 -9.10
N ILE A 58 2.35 11.85 -7.84
CA ILE A 58 1.43 11.24 -6.89
C ILE A 58 0.22 12.16 -6.67
N GLU A 59 -0.97 11.56 -6.64
CA GLU A 59 -2.23 12.26 -6.40
C GLU A 59 -2.87 11.78 -5.09
N VAL A 60 -3.22 12.70 -4.21
CA VAL A 60 -4.00 12.39 -3.00
C VAL A 60 -5.36 11.81 -3.41
N GLY A 61 -5.83 10.79 -2.68
CA GLY A 61 -7.04 10.02 -3.02
C GLY A 61 -6.83 8.85 -3.99
N LYS A 62 -5.60 8.66 -4.51
CA LYS A 62 -5.25 7.49 -5.34
C LYS A 62 -4.14 6.71 -4.71
N ALA A 63 -4.28 5.39 -4.64
CA ALA A 63 -3.26 4.51 -4.09
C ALA A 63 -1.91 4.66 -4.80
N VAL A 64 -0.83 4.57 -4.03
CA VAL A 64 0.54 4.63 -4.52
C VAL A 64 1.27 3.36 -4.12
N ARG A 65 2.16 2.87 -4.99
CA ARG A 65 2.94 1.68 -4.67
C ARG A 65 3.86 1.97 -3.47
N PRO A 66 3.71 1.26 -2.34
CA PRO A 66 4.48 1.51 -1.14
C PRO A 66 5.90 0.99 -1.31
N GLN A 67 6.83 1.64 -0.62
CA GLN A 67 8.21 1.19 -0.58
C GLN A 67 8.32 -0.16 0.15
N LEU A 68 9.09 -1.09 -0.42
CA LEU A 68 9.36 -2.40 0.18
C LEU A 68 10.73 -2.42 0.85
N ALA A 69 10.85 -3.19 1.93
CA ALA A 69 12.10 -3.40 2.64
C ALA A 69 12.86 -4.62 2.08
N MET A 70 14.19 -4.50 2.03
CA MET A 70 15.08 -5.62 1.73
C MET A 70 15.32 -6.43 3.01
N ARG A 71 15.12 -7.74 2.98
CA ARG A 71 15.45 -8.63 4.10
C ARG A 71 16.98 -8.77 4.22
N VAL A 72 17.47 -8.70 5.45
CA VAL A 72 18.88 -8.89 5.82
C VAL A 72 18.98 -9.85 6.98
N GLY A 73 20.06 -10.62 7.06
CA GLY A 73 20.22 -11.67 8.07
C GLY A 73 20.61 -11.17 9.46
N ASN A 74 21.23 -9.98 9.55
CA ASN A 74 21.66 -9.38 10.82
C ASN A 74 21.97 -7.88 10.66
N ALA A 75 22.13 -7.19 11.78
CA ALA A 75 22.41 -5.76 11.86
C ALA A 75 23.72 -5.36 11.15
N SER A 76 24.79 -6.16 11.25
CA SER A 76 26.06 -5.88 10.57
C SER A 76 25.90 -5.86 9.04
N SER A 77 25.13 -6.80 8.50
CA SER A 77 24.82 -6.87 7.07
C SER A 77 23.94 -5.71 6.63
N ALA A 78 22.99 -5.29 7.48
CA ALA A 78 22.19 -4.09 7.25
C ALA A 78 23.09 -2.85 7.16
N TRP A 79 23.96 -2.65 8.15
CA TRP A 79 24.86 -1.50 8.22
C TRP A 79 25.79 -1.38 7.01
N LYS A 80 26.36 -2.50 6.56
CA LYS A 80 27.16 -2.55 5.33
C LYS A 80 26.39 -2.06 4.10
N LYS A 81 25.12 -2.46 3.95
CA LYS A 81 24.24 -2.02 2.85
C LYS A 81 23.81 -0.56 2.94
N LEU A 82 23.79 0.00 4.15
CA LEU A 82 23.47 1.40 4.38
C LEU A 82 24.66 2.34 4.09
N HIS A 83 25.85 1.78 3.85
CA HIS A 83 27.07 2.51 3.47
C HIS A 83 27.43 3.64 4.46
N GLY A 84 27.19 3.44 5.76
CA GLY A 84 27.51 4.40 6.82
C GLY A 84 26.66 5.68 6.79
N LYS A 85 25.55 5.71 6.05
CA LYS A 85 24.61 6.83 6.08
C LYS A 85 23.92 6.92 7.45
N PRO A 86 23.56 8.13 7.91
CA PRO A 86 22.70 8.30 9.08
C PRO A 86 21.37 7.54 8.87
N VAL A 87 20.90 6.85 9.90
CA VAL A 87 19.66 6.09 9.86
C VAL A 87 18.84 6.29 11.12
N VAL A 88 17.53 6.07 10.98
CA VAL A 88 16.58 5.93 12.09
C VAL A 88 16.21 4.46 12.19
N ALA A 89 16.12 3.95 13.41
CA ALA A 89 15.62 2.60 13.69
C ALA A 89 14.19 2.72 14.23
N GLU A 90 13.26 2.08 13.53
CA GLU A 90 11.84 2.05 13.90
C GLU A 90 11.43 0.63 14.27
N CYS A 91 10.46 0.52 15.19
CA CYS A 91 9.87 -0.77 15.52
C CYS A 91 9.10 -1.30 14.31
N LYS A 92 9.34 -2.57 13.94
CA LYS A 92 8.52 -3.23 12.94
C LYS A 92 7.27 -3.81 13.61
N PHE A 93 6.15 -3.15 13.41
CA PHE A 93 4.85 -3.64 13.86
C PHE A 93 4.34 -4.81 13.01
N ASP A 94 3.37 -5.53 13.56
CA ASP A 94 2.72 -6.69 12.94
C ASP A 94 1.22 -6.40 12.82
N GLY A 95 0.85 -5.63 11.81
CA GLY A 95 -0.51 -5.16 11.58
C GLY A 95 -0.84 -5.08 10.10
N ASP A 96 -1.87 -4.30 9.79
CA ASP A 96 -2.21 -4.01 8.41
C ASP A 96 -1.45 -2.76 7.97
N ARG A 97 -0.55 -2.89 7.00
CA ARG A 97 0.04 -1.70 6.38
C ARG A 97 -1.02 -0.94 5.59
N ILE A 98 -1.34 0.26 6.06
CA ILE A 98 -2.36 1.13 5.49
C ILE A 98 -1.76 2.48 5.11
N GLN A 99 -1.97 2.86 3.86
CA GLN A 99 -1.70 4.19 3.34
C GLN A 99 -2.97 5.04 3.47
N ILE A 100 -2.90 6.13 4.24
CA ILE A 100 -4.03 7.02 4.51
C ILE A 100 -3.88 8.26 3.64
N HIS A 101 -4.85 8.50 2.77
CA HIS A 101 -4.92 9.72 1.96
C HIS A 101 -5.95 10.65 2.58
N LYS A 102 -5.50 11.80 3.09
CA LYS A 102 -6.38 12.85 3.59
C LYS A 102 -6.44 13.98 2.57
N ASN A 103 -7.64 14.34 2.13
CA ASN A 103 -7.92 15.45 1.22
C ASN A 103 -9.06 16.31 1.78
N GLY A 104 -8.72 17.18 2.73
CA GLY A 104 -9.71 17.90 3.53
C GLY A 104 -10.52 16.93 4.39
N GLU A 105 -11.81 16.80 4.08
CA GLU A 105 -12.74 15.93 4.77
C GLU A 105 -12.78 14.50 4.22
N GLU A 106 -12.24 14.27 3.03
CA GLU A 106 -12.20 12.96 2.39
C GLU A 106 -10.98 12.18 2.90
N ILE A 107 -11.21 10.95 3.37
CA ILE A 107 -10.16 10.04 3.83
C ILE A 107 -10.31 8.71 3.10
N HIS A 108 -9.22 8.25 2.50
CA HIS A 108 -9.12 6.92 1.90
C HIS A 108 -8.04 6.10 2.61
N PHE A 109 -8.28 4.80 2.69
CA PHE A 109 -7.39 3.82 3.30
C PHE A 109 -7.03 2.79 2.25
N PHE A 110 -5.75 2.70 1.87
CA PHE A 110 -5.27 1.73 0.90
C PHE A 110 -4.32 0.74 1.54
N SER A 111 -4.50 -0.56 1.28
CA SER A 111 -3.55 -1.57 1.76
C SER A 111 -2.25 -1.57 0.98
N ARG A 112 -1.31 -2.41 1.44
CA ARG A 112 -0.07 -2.75 0.72
C ARG A 112 -0.29 -3.16 -0.74
N THR A 113 -1.44 -3.77 -1.06
CA THR A 113 -1.81 -4.20 -2.41
C THR A 113 -2.81 -3.26 -3.08
N PHE A 114 -2.87 -2.01 -2.61
CA PHE A 114 -3.65 -0.90 -3.20
C PHE A 114 -5.17 -1.10 -3.15
N LEU A 115 -5.64 -2.04 -2.33
CA LEU A 115 -7.08 -2.25 -2.14
C LEU A 115 -7.61 -1.21 -1.18
N ASP A 116 -8.80 -0.69 -1.47
CA ASP A 116 -9.52 0.22 -0.58
C ASP A 116 -10.03 -0.56 0.65
N HIS A 117 -9.79 0.01 1.84
CA HIS A 117 -10.24 -0.50 3.14
C HIS A 117 -11.14 0.52 3.85
N SER A 118 -12.22 0.91 3.18
CA SER A 118 -13.24 1.82 3.71
C SER A 118 -13.85 1.39 5.05
N GLU A 119 -13.73 0.14 5.48
CA GLU A 119 -14.15 -0.32 6.81
C GLU A 119 -13.46 0.44 7.96
N TYR A 120 -12.25 0.97 7.76
CA TYR A 120 -11.56 1.79 8.77
C TYR A 120 -12.13 3.20 8.91
N THR A 121 -13.01 3.61 7.98
CA THR A 121 -13.52 4.99 7.92
C THR A 121 -14.29 5.38 9.18
N SER A 122 -15.19 4.52 9.65
CA SER A 122 -16.02 4.79 10.84
C SER A 122 -15.17 4.95 12.11
N GLY A 123 -14.18 4.08 12.29
CA GLY A 123 -13.35 4.04 13.49
C GLY A 123 -12.23 5.08 13.51
N MET A 124 -11.63 5.40 12.36
CA MET A 124 -10.37 6.17 12.32
C MET A 124 -10.49 7.58 11.77
N SER A 125 -11.48 7.86 10.92
CA SER A 125 -11.53 9.15 10.21
C SER A 125 -11.60 10.34 11.14
N LYS A 126 -12.38 10.25 12.22
CA LYS A 126 -12.49 11.32 13.23
C LYS A 126 -11.13 11.64 13.84
N PHE A 127 -10.43 10.62 14.34
CA PHE A 127 -9.12 10.80 14.98
C PHE A 127 -8.08 11.35 14.00
N ILE A 128 -8.09 10.90 12.75
CA ILE A 128 -7.18 11.40 11.72
C ILE A 128 -7.46 12.89 11.45
N LYS A 129 -8.72 13.30 11.30
CA LYS A 129 -9.09 14.70 11.05
C LYS A 129 -8.69 15.62 12.21
N GLU A 130 -8.92 15.16 13.45
CA GLU A 130 -8.64 15.95 14.65
C GLU A 130 -7.14 16.09 14.95
N ASN A 131 -6.33 15.07 14.64
CA ASN A 131 -4.91 15.03 15.02
C ASN A 131 -3.94 15.35 13.87
N ILE A 132 -4.34 15.14 12.61
CA ILE A 132 -3.52 15.47 11.44
C ILE A 132 -3.92 16.86 10.94
N LEU A 133 -3.15 17.87 11.33
CA LEU A 133 -3.48 19.29 11.11
C LEU A 133 -3.40 19.75 9.65
N VAL A 134 -2.67 19.03 8.80
CA VAL A 134 -2.53 19.39 7.38
C VAL A 134 -3.74 18.93 6.58
N ASP A 135 -4.20 19.74 5.63
CA ASP A 135 -5.41 19.42 4.84
C ASP A 135 -5.18 18.32 3.81
N ARG A 136 -3.99 18.27 3.21
CA ARG A 136 -3.67 17.34 2.12
C ARG A 136 -2.39 16.58 2.42
N CYS A 137 -2.49 15.29 2.66
CA CYS A 137 -1.33 14.43 2.90
C CYS A 137 -1.59 12.97 2.53
N ILE A 138 -0.49 12.23 2.41
CA ILE A 138 -0.46 10.77 2.33
C ILE A 138 0.40 10.29 3.49
N LEU A 139 -0.18 9.48 4.37
CA LEU A 139 0.51 8.84 5.50
C LEU A 139 0.70 7.36 5.16
N ASP A 140 1.84 6.78 5.53
CA ASP A 140 2.13 5.35 5.39
C ASP A 140 2.49 4.82 6.77
N GLY A 141 1.75 3.81 7.22
CA GLY A 141 1.90 3.29 8.58
C GLY A 141 1.24 1.93 8.74
N GLU A 142 1.28 1.46 9.99
CA GLU A 142 0.67 0.20 10.38
C GLU A 142 -0.60 0.47 11.19
N MET A 143 -1.72 -0.06 10.74
CA MET A 143 -2.96 -0.13 11.51
C MET A 143 -2.84 -1.29 12.50
N LEU A 144 -3.16 -1.02 13.76
CA LEU A 144 -3.03 -1.96 14.87
C LEU A 144 -4.27 -1.88 15.75
N VAL A 145 -4.67 -3.02 16.29
CA VAL A 145 -5.67 -3.10 17.34
C VAL A 145 -4.95 -3.06 18.69
N TRP A 146 -5.48 -2.24 19.60
CA TRP A 146 -5.02 -2.18 20.99
C TRP A 146 -6.04 -2.85 21.91
N ASP A 147 -5.61 -3.92 22.58
CA ASP A 147 -6.40 -4.58 23.62
C ASP A 147 -6.23 -3.81 24.93
N THR A 148 -7.29 -3.14 25.38
CA THR A 148 -7.31 -2.32 26.59
C THR A 148 -7.33 -3.15 27.88
N ALA A 149 -7.84 -4.38 27.83
CA ALA A 149 -7.90 -5.27 28.99
C ALA A 149 -6.52 -5.88 29.29
N LEU A 150 -5.80 -6.28 28.23
CA LEU A 150 -4.46 -6.86 28.33
C LEU A 150 -3.33 -5.85 28.17
N ASN A 151 -3.66 -4.60 27.82
CA ASN A 151 -2.73 -3.49 27.62
C ASN A 151 -1.60 -3.83 26.62
N ARG A 152 -1.97 -4.41 25.47
CA ARG A 152 -1.05 -4.86 24.42
C ARG A 152 -1.68 -4.75 23.03
N PHE A 153 -0.85 -4.79 21.99
CA PHE A 153 -1.35 -4.97 20.64
C PHE A 153 -1.97 -6.37 20.47
N ALA A 154 -3.12 -6.43 19.80
CA ALA A 154 -3.70 -7.70 19.40
C ALA A 154 -2.87 -8.36 18.27
N GLU A 155 -3.11 -9.65 18.05
CA GLU A 155 -2.44 -10.39 17.00
C GLU A 155 -2.95 -9.99 15.60
N PHE A 156 -2.06 -10.10 14.61
CA PHE A 156 -2.38 -9.85 13.22
C PHE A 156 -3.58 -10.67 12.75
N GLY A 157 -4.44 -10.07 11.92
CA GLY A 157 -5.64 -10.69 11.35
C GLY A 157 -6.95 -10.27 12.03
N SER A 158 -6.90 -9.67 13.22
CA SER A 158 -8.09 -9.19 13.94
C SER A 158 -8.58 -7.80 13.49
N ASN A 159 -7.72 -7.01 12.83
CA ASN A 159 -7.96 -5.60 12.53
C ASN A 159 -9.25 -5.34 11.73
N GLN A 160 -9.47 -6.07 10.63
CA GLN A 160 -10.62 -5.86 9.76
C GLN A 160 -11.94 -6.26 10.42
N GLU A 161 -11.94 -7.32 11.23
CA GLU A 161 -13.12 -7.76 11.97
C GLU A 161 -13.52 -6.73 13.02
N ILE A 162 -12.53 -6.19 13.74
CA ILE A 162 -12.75 -5.14 14.75
C ILE A 162 -13.18 -3.83 14.10
N ALA A 163 -12.60 -3.45 12.97
CA ALA A 163 -13.03 -2.27 12.21
C ALA A 163 -14.50 -2.38 11.75
N LYS A 164 -14.91 -3.56 11.29
CA LYS A 164 -16.31 -3.84 10.94
C LYS A 164 -17.21 -3.79 12.16
N ALA A 165 -16.83 -4.41 13.28
CA ALA A 165 -17.60 -4.34 14.52
C ALA A 165 -17.79 -2.89 15.00
N ALA A 166 -16.75 -2.06 14.92
CA ALA A 166 -16.84 -0.64 15.23
C ALA A 166 -17.78 0.12 14.28
N SER A 167 -17.82 -0.25 12.98
CA SER A 167 -18.79 0.30 12.03
C SER A 167 -20.24 -0.06 12.35
N GLU A 168 -20.45 -1.18 13.05
CA GLU A 168 -21.76 -1.65 13.53
C GLU A 168 -22.12 -1.08 14.91
N GLY A 169 -21.26 -0.24 15.50
CA GLY A 169 -21.50 0.43 16.78
C GLY A 169 -21.16 -0.42 18.02
N LEU A 170 -20.39 -1.50 17.84
CA LEU A 170 -19.83 -2.28 18.94
C LEU A 170 -18.52 -1.60 19.39
N GLU A 171 -18.48 -1.14 20.63
CA GLU A 171 -17.27 -0.60 21.29
C GLU A 171 -16.43 -1.71 21.93
#